data_AF-A0A9X1UVK6-F1
#
_entry.id   AF-A0A9X1UVK6-F1
#
_cell.length_a   1.000
_cell.length_b   1.000
_cell.length_c   1.000
_cell.angle_alpha   90.00
_cell.angle_beta   90.00
_cell.angle_gamma   90.00
#
_symmetry.space_group_name_H-M   'P 1'
#
loop_
_entity.id
_entity.type
_entity.pdbx_description
1 polymer ?
#
loop_
_entity_poly.entity_id
_entity_poly.type
_entity_poly.pdbx_seq_one_letter_code
_entity_poly.pdbx_strand_id
1 'polypeptide(L)'
;MNKKLLVLCLSLVMALTGCQTDSVSEEIQVEELSISKEKTKTDEVTSKIHNPDWMIAIHNPDWMIAIHNPDWMIEGHEICADLDEYTGSKNLVVPHSSDPQEYGGLVELNKLNVGGILSICGELNVEKSVNIRHSGELNLTGFMMVGTYEEPQDLTINYGGHLNLNGTLIVTGDLILNNGFTMEFNNDLEHNNLVVEGEIIIENPEQEITGQYTDHSDHEHEH
;
A
#
# COMPACT_ATOMS: atom_id res chain seq x y z
N MET A 1 29.79 -9.91 55.29
CA MET A 1 30.29 -8.98 56.33
C MET A 1 31.52 -8.28 55.78
N ASN A 2 31.50 -6.93 55.75
CA ASN A 2 32.59 -6.00 55.43
C ASN A 2 33.00 -5.89 53.94
N LYS A 3 33.26 -4.73 53.32
CA LYS A 3 33.19 -3.26 53.57
C LYS A 3 34.37 -2.71 52.75
N LYS A 4 34.15 -1.66 51.94
CA LYS A 4 35.04 -0.50 51.61
C LYS A 4 34.77 -0.07 50.15
N LEU A 5 34.15 1.08 49.85
CA LEU A 5 34.46 2.50 50.16
C LEU A 5 35.48 3.12 49.18
N LEU A 6 35.01 4.07 48.35
CA LEU A 6 35.57 5.38 47.91
C LEU A 6 35.01 5.68 46.50
N VAL A 7 34.10 6.62 46.24
CA VAL A 7 34.16 8.10 46.29
C VAL A 7 35.33 8.69 45.49
N LEU A 8 35.04 9.28 44.32
CA LEU A 8 35.67 10.52 43.87
C LEU A 8 34.74 11.28 42.90
N CYS A 9 34.35 12.48 43.29
CA CYS A 9 33.66 13.47 42.47
C CYS A 9 34.62 14.09 41.45
N LEU A 10 34.13 14.45 40.26
CA LEU A 10 34.63 15.63 39.55
C LEU A 10 33.52 16.26 38.70
N SER A 11 33.01 17.39 39.20
CA SER A 11 32.16 18.33 38.49
C SER A 11 32.99 19.12 37.47
N LEU A 12 32.53 19.20 36.22
CA LEU A 12 33.00 20.19 35.27
C LEU A 12 31.80 21.01 34.74
N VAL A 13 31.73 22.24 35.25
CA VAL A 13 30.85 23.31 34.75
C VAL A 13 31.56 23.96 33.57
N MET A 14 30.87 24.11 32.44
CA MET A 14 31.23 25.11 31.43
C MET A 14 29.98 25.93 31.10
N ALA A 15 30.07 27.22 31.41
CA ALA A 15 29.14 28.26 31.01
C ALA A 15 29.39 28.61 29.53
N LEU A 16 28.32 28.81 28.77
CA LEU A 16 28.36 29.49 27.47
C LEU A 16 27.60 30.81 27.60
N THR A 17 28.33 31.90 27.36
CA THR A 17 27.86 33.28 27.28
C THR A 17 28.05 33.80 25.86
N GLY A 18 27.05 34.53 25.34
CA GLY A 18 27.14 35.38 24.13
C GLY A 18 26.93 34.63 22.81
N CYS A 19 26.22 35.15 21.80
CA CYS A 19 25.91 36.53 21.44
C CYS A 19 24.48 36.71 20.93
N GLN A 20 23.87 37.84 21.26
CA GLN A 20 22.79 38.43 20.48
C GLN A 20 23.34 38.95 19.15
N THR A 21 22.61 38.76 18.06
CA THR A 21 22.79 39.48 16.81
C THR A 21 21.44 40.09 16.41
N ASP A 22 21.36 41.41 16.51
CA ASP A 22 20.31 42.21 15.88
C ASP A 22 20.52 42.18 14.36
N SER A 23 19.46 41.92 13.61
CA SER A 23 19.40 42.22 12.18
C SER A 23 18.18 43.09 11.89
N VAL A 24 18.46 44.35 11.61
CA VAL A 24 17.58 45.31 10.93
C VAL A 24 17.67 45.06 9.43
N SER A 25 16.53 44.95 8.76
CA SER A 25 16.35 45.25 7.33
C SER A 25 14.85 45.08 7.03
N GLU A 26 14.10 46.17 6.91
CA GLU A 26 13.82 46.92 5.66
C GLU A 26 12.50 46.45 5.01
N GLU A 27 11.51 47.32 5.14
CA GLU A 27 10.22 47.32 4.45
C GLU A 27 10.44 47.61 2.96
N ILE A 28 10.00 46.72 2.08
CA ILE A 28 9.90 46.99 0.64
C ILE A 28 8.54 46.56 0.12
N GLN A 29 8.01 47.45 -0.71
CA GLN A 29 6.64 47.65 -1.13
C GLN A 29 6.12 46.56 -2.06
N VAL A 30 4.82 46.31 -1.94
CA VAL A 30 4.02 45.51 -2.87
C VAL A 30 3.84 46.33 -4.15
N GLU A 31 4.38 45.85 -5.26
CA GLU A 31 4.05 46.34 -6.60
C GLU A 31 3.44 45.20 -7.43
N GLU A 32 2.20 45.43 -7.84
CA GLU A 32 1.33 44.57 -8.62
C GLU A 32 1.78 44.61 -10.10
N LEU A 33 2.11 43.46 -10.69
CA LEU A 33 2.34 43.35 -12.14
C LEU A 33 1.55 42.17 -12.72
N SER A 34 0.48 42.56 -13.40
CA SER A 34 -0.37 41.74 -14.25
C SER A 34 0.36 41.34 -15.53
N ILE A 35 0.43 40.05 -15.84
CA ILE A 35 0.80 39.57 -17.17
C ILE A 35 -0.16 38.47 -17.63
N SER A 36 -0.46 38.59 -18.91
CA SER A 36 -1.63 38.16 -19.66
C SER A 36 -1.79 36.66 -19.88
N LYS A 37 -3.06 36.28 -19.94
CA LYS A 37 -3.62 35.10 -20.58
C LYS A 37 -3.22 35.05 -22.07
N GLU A 38 -2.44 34.04 -22.47
CA GLU A 38 -2.41 33.58 -23.86
C GLU A 38 -2.49 32.05 -23.93
N LYS A 39 -3.27 31.59 -24.91
CA LYS A 39 -3.79 30.25 -25.13
C LYS A 39 -2.83 29.44 -26.03
N THR A 40 -3.13 28.13 -26.09
CA THR A 40 -2.75 27.14 -27.14
C THR A 40 -1.36 26.51 -26.98
N LYS A 41 -1.18 25.18 -27.03
CA LYS A 41 -1.88 24.20 -27.86
C LYS A 41 -1.67 22.77 -27.30
N THR A 42 -2.73 21.99 -27.46
CA THR A 42 -2.87 20.55 -27.32
C THR A 42 -1.73 19.78 -28.00
N ASP A 43 -1.13 18.83 -27.29
CA ASP A 43 -0.70 17.54 -27.83
C ASP A 43 -1.05 16.48 -26.77
N GLU A 44 -2.20 15.87 -27.02
CA GLU A 44 -2.83 14.81 -26.24
C GLU A 44 -2.05 13.52 -26.52
N VAL A 45 -1.21 13.08 -25.57
CA VAL A 45 -0.76 11.69 -25.57
C VAL A 45 -1.95 10.85 -25.10
N THR A 46 -2.72 10.36 -26.07
CA THR A 46 -3.80 9.40 -25.83
C THR A 46 -3.21 8.02 -25.56
N SER A 47 -2.68 7.78 -24.36
CA SER A 47 -2.63 6.42 -23.84
C SER A 47 -4.05 6.06 -23.42
N LYS A 48 -4.82 5.49 -24.36
CA LYS A 48 -6.04 4.76 -24.05
C LYS A 48 -5.65 3.57 -23.16
N ILE A 49 -5.64 3.79 -21.85
CA ILE A 49 -5.74 2.71 -20.89
C ILE A 49 -7.20 2.25 -20.98
N HIS A 50 -7.38 0.98 -21.32
CA HIS A 50 -8.70 0.38 -21.41
C HIS A 50 -9.26 0.33 -19.98
N ASN A 51 -10.35 1.02 -19.69
CA ASN A 51 -11.14 0.72 -18.49
C ASN A 51 -11.53 -0.76 -18.58
N PRO A 52 -11.22 -1.60 -17.59
CA PRO A 52 -11.71 -2.95 -17.64
C PRO A 52 -13.23 -2.90 -17.42
N ASP A 53 -13.98 -3.52 -18.33
CA ASP A 53 -15.45 -3.40 -18.48
C ASP A 53 -16.26 -3.77 -17.22
N TRP A 54 -15.62 -4.33 -16.18
CA TRP A 54 -16.25 -4.73 -14.92
C TRP A 54 -16.51 -3.56 -13.95
N MET A 55 -15.96 -2.36 -14.20
CA MET A 55 -16.21 -1.16 -13.38
C MET A 55 -17.60 -0.49 -13.59
N ILE A 56 -18.50 -1.08 -14.40
CA ILE A 56 -19.80 -0.46 -14.77
C ILE A 56 -21.01 -1.15 -14.13
N ALA A 57 -20.83 -2.04 -13.16
CA ALA A 57 -21.97 -2.73 -12.54
C ALA A 57 -21.94 -2.67 -11.00
N ILE A 58 -22.97 -1.99 -10.48
CA ILE A 58 -23.65 -2.23 -9.18
C ILE A 58 -23.25 -1.26 -8.06
N HIS A 59 -24.23 -0.41 -7.69
CA HIS A 59 -24.33 0.48 -6.51
C HIS A 59 -23.02 1.14 -6.07
N ASN A 60 -22.82 2.41 -6.41
CA ASN A 60 -21.65 3.19 -5.97
C ASN A 60 -21.82 3.65 -4.50
N PRO A 61 -21.17 3.02 -3.50
CA PRO A 61 -20.85 3.71 -2.25
C PRO A 61 -19.81 4.81 -2.53
N ASP A 62 -19.79 5.84 -1.70
CA ASP A 62 -18.95 7.03 -1.90
C ASP A 62 -17.44 6.72 -2.01
N TRP A 63 -16.98 5.58 -1.47
CA TRP A 63 -15.59 5.10 -1.61
C TRP A 63 -15.21 4.73 -3.05
N MET A 64 -16.17 4.29 -3.87
CA MET A 64 -15.92 3.92 -5.27
C MET A 64 -15.70 5.15 -6.16
N ILE A 65 -16.14 6.34 -5.73
CA ILE A 65 -15.82 7.63 -6.37
C ILE A 65 -14.37 8.05 -6.06
N ALA A 66 -13.79 7.60 -4.95
CA ALA A 66 -12.41 7.89 -4.56
C ALA A 66 -11.36 7.06 -5.34
N ILE A 67 -11.78 6.04 -6.10
CA ILE A 67 -10.91 5.15 -6.90
C ILE A 67 -11.08 5.44 -8.41
N HIS A 68 -11.64 6.60 -8.78
CA HIS A 68 -11.75 6.99 -10.19
C HIS A 68 -10.41 7.51 -10.70
N ASN A 69 -9.65 6.62 -11.34
CA ASN A 69 -8.40 6.82 -12.07
C ASN A 69 -7.50 7.96 -11.51
N PRO A 70 -6.97 7.80 -10.30
CA PRO A 70 -6.23 8.86 -9.66
C PRO A 70 -4.79 8.90 -10.20
N ASP A 71 -4.27 10.11 -10.36
CA ASP A 71 -2.91 10.38 -10.85
C ASP A 71 -1.82 9.64 -10.04
N TRP A 72 -2.10 9.07 -8.86
CA TRP A 72 -1.14 8.29 -8.06
C TRP A 72 -0.80 6.91 -8.64
N MET A 73 -1.59 6.38 -9.59
CA MET A 73 -1.15 5.22 -10.40
C MET A 73 0.03 5.57 -11.32
N ILE A 74 0.33 6.87 -11.50
CA ILE A 74 1.44 7.37 -12.32
C ILE A 74 2.74 7.45 -11.50
N GLU A 75 2.69 7.65 -10.18
CA GLU A 75 3.90 7.82 -9.36
C GLU A 75 4.56 6.47 -9.03
N GLY A 76 3.77 5.40 -8.89
CA GLY A 76 4.30 4.02 -8.86
C GLY A 76 4.81 3.50 -10.20
N HIS A 77 4.48 4.19 -11.32
CA HIS A 77 4.77 3.72 -12.68
C HIS A 77 6.27 3.75 -13.01
N GLU A 78 7.06 4.70 -12.48
CA GLU A 78 8.51 4.72 -12.72
C GLU A 78 9.25 3.54 -12.07
N ILE A 79 8.71 2.98 -10.98
CA ILE A 79 9.33 1.83 -10.29
C ILE A 79 9.13 0.52 -11.08
N CYS A 80 8.16 0.51 -12.00
CA CYS A 80 7.60 -0.74 -12.55
C CYS A 80 7.63 -0.85 -14.07
N ALA A 81 8.16 0.16 -14.75
CA ALA A 81 8.17 0.27 -16.20
C ALA A 81 8.99 -0.83 -16.91
N ASP A 82 9.93 -1.47 -16.22
CA ASP A 82 10.85 -2.45 -16.78
C ASP A 82 10.52 -3.92 -16.42
N LEU A 83 9.43 -4.17 -15.68
CA LEU A 83 9.04 -5.52 -15.29
C LEU A 83 8.26 -6.23 -16.41
N ASP A 84 8.58 -7.51 -16.62
CA ASP A 84 7.89 -8.35 -17.60
C ASP A 84 6.43 -8.61 -17.19
N GLU A 85 5.54 -8.70 -18.17
CA GLU A 85 4.14 -9.12 -17.95
C GLU A 85 4.06 -10.60 -17.57
N TYR A 86 3.15 -10.94 -16.65
CA TYR A 86 2.86 -12.34 -16.33
C TYR A 86 2.07 -13.01 -17.46
N THR A 87 2.69 -13.97 -18.13
CA THR A 87 2.07 -14.75 -19.23
C THR A 87 1.76 -16.20 -18.85
N GLY A 88 1.85 -16.53 -17.56
CA GLY A 88 1.73 -17.89 -17.06
C GLY A 88 0.29 -18.40 -16.90
N SER A 89 0.17 -19.47 -16.13
CA SER A 89 -1.12 -20.10 -15.80
C SER A 89 -1.99 -19.18 -14.93
N LYS A 90 -3.31 -19.14 -15.18
CA LYS A 90 -4.29 -18.48 -14.30
C LYS A 90 -4.30 -19.05 -12.86
N ASN A 91 -3.75 -20.24 -12.64
CA ASN A 91 -3.48 -20.73 -11.29
C ASN A 91 -1.97 -20.61 -11.04
N LEU A 92 -1.57 -19.55 -10.34
CA LEU A 92 -0.17 -19.30 -9.99
C LEU A 92 0.13 -19.92 -8.62
N VAL A 93 1.19 -20.70 -8.58
CA VAL A 93 1.78 -21.22 -7.35
C VAL A 93 3.23 -20.78 -7.34
N VAL A 94 3.64 -20.03 -6.30
CA VAL A 94 5.02 -19.64 -6.05
C VAL A 94 5.54 -20.52 -4.93
N PRO A 95 6.30 -21.59 -5.21
CA PRO A 95 6.80 -22.50 -4.19
C PRO A 95 7.80 -21.81 -3.26
N HIS A 96 7.90 -22.29 -2.02
CA HIS A 96 8.84 -21.74 -1.03
C HIS A 96 10.30 -21.69 -1.48
N SER A 97 10.73 -22.66 -2.28
CA SER A 97 12.11 -22.77 -2.74
C SER A 97 12.34 -22.19 -4.14
N SER A 98 11.41 -21.43 -4.70
CA SER A 98 11.63 -20.76 -5.99
C SER A 98 12.48 -19.51 -5.81
N ASP A 99 13.16 -19.12 -6.89
CA ASP A 99 13.69 -17.76 -6.99
C ASP A 99 12.53 -16.74 -6.87
N PRO A 100 12.80 -15.52 -6.35
CA PRO A 100 11.82 -14.45 -6.35
C PRO A 100 11.26 -14.21 -7.76
N GLN A 101 9.95 -14.01 -7.85
CA GLN A 101 9.25 -13.72 -9.10
C GLN A 101 8.70 -12.31 -9.05
N GLU A 102 8.88 -11.55 -10.14
CA GLU A 102 8.47 -10.16 -10.23
C GLU A 102 7.74 -9.95 -11.56
N TYR A 103 6.58 -9.30 -11.51
CA TYR A 103 5.79 -9.02 -12.71
C TYR A 103 5.20 -7.61 -12.69
N GLY A 104 5.12 -7.01 -13.88
CA GLY A 104 4.53 -5.70 -14.12
C GLY A 104 3.18 -5.78 -14.83
N GLY A 105 2.40 -4.71 -14.73
CA GLY A 105 1.17 -4.51 -15.50
C GLY A 105 -0.04 -5.24 -14.90
N LEU A 106 -0.92 -5.75 -15.77
CA LEU A 106 -2.13 -6.45 -15.38
C LEU A 106 -1.87 -7.95 -15.23
N VAL A 107 -2.16 -8.49 -14.05
CA VAL A 107 -2.06 -9.91 -13.72
C VAL A 107 -3.43 -10.44 -13.31
N GLU A 108 -4.01 -11.29 -14.16
CA GLU A 108 -5.32 -11.90 -13.92
C GLU A 108 -5.19 -13.40 -13.61
N LEU A 109 -5.59 -13.78 -12.41
CA LEU A 109 -5.51 -15.15 -11.91
C LEU A 109 -6.89 -15.64 -11.47
N ASN A 110 -7.09 -16.95 -11.59
CA ASN A 110 -8.15 -17.65 -10.86
C ASN A 110 -7.71 -17.90 -9.43
N LYS A 111 -6.48 -18.37 -9.23
CA LYS A 111 -5.95 -18.76 -7.92
C LYS A 111 -4.51 -18.33 -7.76
N LEU A 112 -4.20 -17.82 -6.58
CA LEU A 112 -2.85 -17.43 -6.18
C LEU A 112 -2.46 -18.14 -4.89
N ASN A 113 -1.37 -18.90 -4.92
CA ASN A 113 -0.78 -19.51 -3.73
C ASN A 113 0.69 -19.08 -3.62
N VAL A 114 1.01 -18.31 -2.60
CA VAL A 114 2.37 -17.76 -2.40
C VAL A 114 3.02 -18.46 -1.22
N GLY A 115 4.04 -19.26 -1.48
CA GLY A 115 4.91 -19.85 -0.46
C GLY A 115 6.37 -19.37 -0.52
N GLY A 116 6.80 -18.83 -1.67
CA GLY A 116 8.05 -18.10 -1.86
C GLY A 116 7.81 -16.59 -1.91
N ILE A 117 8.64 -15.86 -2.68
CA ILE A 117 8.52 -14.40 -2.84
C ILE A 117 7.90 -14.07 -4.20
N LEU A 118 6.82 -13.29 -4.18
CA LEU A 118 6.16 -12.75 -5.36
C LEU A 118 5.99 -11.24 -5.22
N SER A 119 6.51 -10.48 -6.18
CA SER A 119 6.29 -9.04 -6.28
C SER A 119 5.46 -8.73 -7.52
N ILE A 120 4.32 -8.06 -7.34
CA ILE A 120 3.50 -7.57 -8.43
C ILE A 120 3.50 -6.05 -8.39
N CYS A 121 3.75 -5.43 -9.54
CA CYS A 121 3.52 -4.01 -9.70
C CYS A 121 2.51 -3.71 -10.81
N GLY A 122 1.43 -3.03 -10.46
CA GLY A 122 0.30 -2.77 -11.33
C GLY A 122 -0.99 -3.32 -10.74
N GLU A 123 -1.76 -4.05 -11.53
CA GLU A 123 -3.07 -4.57 -11.16
C GLU A 123 -3.01 -6.09 -10.96
N LEU A 124 -3.42 -6.58 -9.79
CA LEU A 124 -3.54 -8.00 -9.48
C LEU A 124 -5.00 -8.35 -9.19
N ASN A 125 -5.64 -9.04 -10.13
CA ASN A 125 -7.01 -9.52 -9.96
C ASN A 125 -7.00 -11.04 -9.75
N VAL A 126 -7.56 -11.51 -8.63
CA VAL A 126 -7.65 -12.94 -8.32
C VAL A 126 -9.10 -13.36 -8.09
N GLU A 127 -9.67 -14.07 -9.07
CA GLU A 127 -11.12 -14.35 -9.11
C GLU A 127 -11.61 -15.31 -8.02
N LYS A 128 -10.80 -16.26 -7.52
CA LYS A 128 -11.29 -17.38 -6.68
C LYS A 128 -10.63 -17.53 -5.32
N SER A 129 -9.31 -17.46 -5.23
CA SER A 129 -8.66 -17.67 -3.93
C SER A 129 -7.25 -17.12 -3.91
N VAL A 130 -6.92 -16.39 -2.84
CA VAL A 130 -5.56 -16.01 -2.52
C VAL A 130 -5.17 -16.63 -1.19
N ASN A 131 -4.04 -17.34 -1.19
CA ASN A 131 -3.48 -17.91 0.01
C ASN A 131 -1.98 -17.59 0.10
N ILE A 132 -1.62 -16.76 1.09
CA ILE A 132 -0.23 -16.52 1.46
C ILE A 132 0.10 -17.55 2.54
N ARG A 133 0.95 -18.51 2.16
CA ARG A 133 1.31 -19.68 2.95
C ARG A 133 2.42 -19.32 3.94
N HIS A 134 2.80 -20.30 4.75
CA HIS A 134 3.91 -20.16 5.68
C HIS A 134 5.20 -19.65 5.00
N SER A 135 5.74 -18.54 5.51
CA SER A 135 6.93 -17.87 4.99
C SER A 135 6.82 -17.40 3.53
N GLY A 136 5.62 -17.36 2.97
CA GLY A 136 5.36 -16.73 1.68
C GLY A 136 5.29 -15.22 1.84
N GLU A 137 5.78 -14.50 0.84
CA GLU A 137 5.81 -13.05 0.80
C GLU A 137 5.18 -12.57 -0.50
N LEU A 138 4.09 -11.80 -0.38
CA LEU A 138 3.47 -11.10 -1.48
C LEU A 138 3.74 -9.59 -1.30
N ASN A 139 4.50 -9.02 -2.22
CA ASN A 139 4.73 -7.60 -2.33
C ASN A 139 3.84 -7.05 -3.46
N LEU A 140 3.07 -6.01 -3.18
CA LEU A 140 2.22 -5.37 -4.17
C LEU A 140 2.44 -3.87 -4.15
N THR A 141 2.78 -3.32 -5.32
CA THR A 141 2.69 -1.89 -5.59
C THR A 141 1.59 -1.66 -6.62
N GLY A 142 0.51 -0.99 -6.24
CA GLY A 142 -0.64 -0.73 -7.10
C GLY A 142 -1.95 -1.24 -6.52
N PHE A 143 -2.72 -1.96 -7.33
CA PHE A 143 -4.09 -2.36 -7.01
C PHE A 143 -4.22 -3.87 -6.95
N MET A 144 -4.92 -4.38 -5.93
CA MET A 144 -5.29 -5.79 -5.85
C MET A 144 -6.76 -5.97 -5.51
N MET A 145 -7.42 -6.85 -6.25
CA MET A 145 -8.78 -7.31 -5.95
C MET A 145 -8.80 -8.83 -5.75
N VAL A 146 -9.44 -9.26 -4.67
CA VAL A 146 -9.71 -10.67 -4.37
C VAL A 146 -11.20 -10.94 -4.46
N GLY A 147 -11.56 -11.86 -5.37
CA GLY A 147 -12.92 -12.18 -5.73
C GLY A 147 -13.55 -11.16 -6.66
N THR A 148 -14.87 -11.25 -6.82
CA THR A 148 -15.69 -10.29 -7.55
C THR A 148 -16.93 -9.97 -6.73
N TYR A 149 -17.63 -8.88 -7.02
CA TYR A 149 -18.89 -8.58 -6.31
C TYR A 149 -19.98 -9.63 -6.54
N GLU A 150 -19.97 -10.33 -7.68
CA GLU A 150 -20.92 -11.41 -7.98
C GLU A 150 -20.53 -12.74 -7.31
N GLU A 151 -19.23 -12.97 -7.13
CA GLU A 151 -18.66 -14.15 -6.48
C GLU A 151 -17.61 -13.71 -5.44
N PRO A 152 -18.04 -13.27 -4.23
CA PRO A 152 -17.14 -12.85 -3.16
C PRO A 152 -16.11 -13.92 -2.79
N GLN A 153 -14.87 -13.51 -2.53
CA GLN A 153 -13.80 -14.43 -2.12
C GLN A 153 -12.92 -13.89 -1.01
N ASP A 154 -12.43 -14.81 -0.20
CA ASP A 154 -11.59 -14.53 0.95
C ASP A 154 -10.12 -14.39 0.56
N LEU A 155 -9.42 -13.55 1.30
CA LEU A 155 -7.96 -13.49 1.34
C LEU A 155 -7.47 -14.11 2.65
N THR A 156 -6.63 -15.15 2.57
CA THR A 156 -6.05 -15.77 3.77
C THR A 156 -4.54 -15.54 3.84
N ILE A 157 -4.07 -14.99 4.97
CA ILE A 157 -2.65 -14.89 5.32
C ILE A 157 -2.37 -15.84 6.49
N ASN A 158 -1.51 -16.83 6.25
CA ASN A 158 -1.20 -17.88 7.22
C ASN A 158 -0.02 -17.51 8.13
N TYR A 159 0.26 -18.33 9.14
CA TYR A 159 1.39 -18.16 10.05
C TYR A 159 2.72 -17.92 9.33
N GLY A 160 3.35 -16.77 9.60
CA GLY A 160 4.58 -16.33 8.95
C GLY A 160 4.42 -15.94 7.48
N GLY A 161 3.20 -15.80 6.97
CA GLY A 161 2.94 -15.20 5.67
C GLY A 161 2.97 -13.68 5.77
N HIS A 162 3.54 -13.04 4.74
CA HIS A 162 3.77 -11.61 4.68
C HIS A 162 3.03 -11.02 3.48
N LEU A 163 2.22 -9.99 3.71
CA LEU A 163 1.63 -9.15 2.68
C LEU A 163 2.12 -7.72 2.86
N ASN A 164 2.93 -7.24 1.93
CA ASN A 164 3.42 -5.87 1.93
C ASN A 164 2.73 -5.10 0.80
N LEU A 165 2.03 -4.04 1.16
CA LEU A 165 1.15 -3.28 0.27
C LEU A 165 1.68 -1.86 0.12
N ASN A 166 1.64 -1.39 -1.11
CA ASN A 166 1.81 0.01 -1.43
C ASN A 166 0.75 0.37 -2.48
N GLY A 167 -0.43 0.78 -2.00
CA GLY A 167 -1.61 1.06 -2.81
C GLY A 167 -2.91 0.50 -2.22
N THR A 168 -3.79 -0.01 -3.08
CA THR A 168 -5.17 -0.36 -2.70
C THR A 168 -5.37 -1.87 -2.70
N LEU A 169 -5.91 -2.39 -1.60
CA LEU A 169 -6.40 -3.76 -1.50
C LEU A 169 -7.93 -3.76 -1.33
N ILE A 170 -8.61 -4.51 -2.19
CA ILE A 170 -10.04 -4.83 -2.08
C ILE A 170 -10.22 -6.33 -1.90
N VAL A 171 -10.87 -6.72 -0.80
CA VAL A 171 -11.28 -8.10 -0.52
C VAL A 171 -12.79 -8.14 -0.51
N THR A 172 -13.38 -8.88 -1.46
CA THR A 172 -14.84 -8.94 -1.61
C THR A 172 -15.51 -9.89 -0.62
N GLY A 173 -14.76 -10.84 -0.04
CA GLY A 173 -15.18 -11.68 1.08
C GLY A 173 -14.45 -11.31 2.37
N ASP A 174 -14.05 -12.31 3.16
CA ASP A 174 -13.39 -12.10 4.44
C ASP A 174 -11.86 -11.90 4.28
N LEU A 175 -11.29 -11.02 5.11
CA LEU A 175 -9.85 -10.92 5.30
C LEU A 175 -9.44 -11.75 6.52
N ILE A 176 -8.85 -12.92 6.28
CA ILE A 176 -8.53 -13.90 7.32
C ILE A 176 -7.02 -13.84 7.64
N LEU A 177 -6.71 -13.33 8.83
CA LEU A 177 -5.36 -13.09 9.34
C LEU A 177 -5.06 -14.09 10.47
N ASN A 178 -4.50 -15.24 10.08
CA ASN A 178 -4.16 -16.31 11.04
C ASN A 178 -2.98 -15.90 11.92
N ASN A 179 -2.84 -16.54 13.09
CA ASN A 179 -1.79 -16.23 14.05
C ASN A 179 -0.41 -16.19 13.40
N GLY A 180 0.40 -15.18 13.72
CA GLY A 180 1.73 -14.95 13.17
C GLY A 180 1.77 -14.39 11.75
N PHE A 181 0.65 -13.90 11.20
CA PHE A 181 0.65 -13.14 9.95
C PHE A 181 1.48 -11.85 10.06
N THR A 182 1.87 -11.30 8.92
CA THR A 182 2.31 -9.91 8.79
C THR A 182 1.57 -9.28 7.61
N MET A 183 0.98 -8.12 7.85
CA MET A 183 0.36 -7.30 6.82
C MET A 183 0.74 -5.85 7.07
N GLU A 184 1.42 -5.23 6.11
CA GLU A 184 1.98 -3.89 6.24
C GLU A 184 1.62 -3.03 5.02
N PHE A 185 1.12 -1.83 5.27
CA PHE A 185 1.01 -0.77 4.27
C PHE A 185 2.25 0.14 4.33
N ASN A 186 3.12 0.03 3.34
CA ASN A 186 4.33 0.82 3.22
C ASN A 186 4.00 2.26 2.82
N ASN A 187 4.68 3.23 3.43
CA ASN A 187 4.38 4.66 3.26
C ASN A 187 5.00 5.29 1.99
N ASP A 188 5.38 4.45 1.02
CA ASP A 188 6.11 4.91 -0.17
C ASP A 188 5.18 5.54 -1.23
N LEU A 189 3.86 5.33 -1.16
CA LEU A 189 2.85 6.06 -1.95
C LEU A 189 1.78 6.67 -1.04
N GLU A 190 1.28 7.86 -1.40
CA GLU A 190 0.40 8.67 -0.55
C GLU A 190 -1.07 8.19 -0.44
N HIS A 191 -1.41 6.98 -0.93
CA HIS A 191 -2.81 6.55 -1.04
C HIS A 191 -3.02 5.05 -0.77
N ASN A 192 -2.57 4.59 0.39
CA ASN A 192 -2.87 3.24 0.85
C ASN A 192 -4.33 3.12 1.28
N ASN A 193 -5.06 2.18 0.71
CA ASN A 193 -6.47 1.94 1.02
C ASN A 193 -6.73 0.45 1.28
N LEU A 194 -7.52 0.18 2.31
CA LEU A 194 -8.07 -1.14 2.59
C LEU A 194 -9.58 -1.09 2.43
N VAL A 195 -10.13 -2.03 1.67
CA VAL A 195 -11.57 -2.27 1.56
C VAL A 195 -11.82 -3.76 1.78
N VAL A 196 -12.58 -4.09 2.80
CA VAL A 196 -13.04 -5.46 3.07
C VAL A 196 -14.56 -5.43 3.17
N GLU A 197 -15.22 -6.14 2.26
CA GLU A 197 -16.69 -6.22 2.21
C GLU A 197 -17.25 -7.27 3.20
N GLY A 198 -16.45 -8.28 3.55
CA GLY A 198 -16.74 -9.24 4.61
C GLY A 198 -16.20 -8.80 5.97
N GLU A 199 -15.79 -9.76 6.79
CA GLU A 199 -15.18 -9.51 8.10
C GLU A 199 -13.65 -9.48 8.02
N ILE A 200 -13.03 -8.61 8.84
CA ILE A 200 -11.60 -8.68 9.14
C ILE A 200 -11.42 -9.58 10.36
N ILE A 201 -10.95 -10.80 10.14
CA ILE A 201 -10.81 -11.83 11.17
C ILE A 201 -9.35 -11.96 11.56
N ILE A 202 -8.98 -11.41 12.72
CA ILE A 202 -7.64 -11.50 13.29
C ILE A 202 -7.62 -12.57 14.38
N GLU A 203 -6.93 -13.69 14.14
CA GLU A 203 -6.91 -14.84 15.07
C GLU A 203 -6.20 -14.49 16.40
N ASN A 204 -5.15 -13.65 16.33
CA ASN A 204 -4.44 -13.17 17.51
C ASN A 204 -4.65 -11.66 17.70
N PRO A 205 -5.45 -11.23 18.70
CA PRO A 205 -5.82 -9.82 18.88
C PRO A 205 -4.67 -8.91 19.33
N GLU A 206 -3.50 -9.47 19.66
CA GLU A 206 -2.29 -8.66 19.93
C GLU A 206 -1.54 -8.28 18.64
N GLN A 207 -1.92 -8.86 17.50
CA GLN A 207 -1.39 -8.50 16.19
C GLN A 207 -2.33 -7.52 15.48
N GLU A 208 -1.74 -6.65 14.67
CA GLU A 208 -2.45 -5.61 13.92
C GLU A 208 -1.92 -5.52 12.50
N ILE A 209 -2.73 -4.94 11.61
CA ILE A 209 -2.27 -4.48 10.30
C ILE A 209 -1.45 -3.20 10.55
N THR A 210 -0.21 -3.17 10.08
CA THR A 210 0.71 -2.04 10.34
C THR A 210 0.79 -1.09 9.15
N GLY A 211 1.34 0.11 9.36
CA GLY A 211 1.54 1.11 8.30
C GLY A 211 0.59 2.30 8.39
N GLN A 212 0.57 3.14 7.35
CA GLN A 212 -0.44 4.20 7.19
C GLN A 212 -1.36 3.84 6.03
N TYR A 213 -2.66 3.73 6.31
CA TYR A 213 -3.69 3.44 5.32
C TYR A 213 -5.03 4.04 5.76
N THR A 214 -5.95 4.20 4.80
CA THR A 214 -7.35 4.51 5.08
C THR A 214 -8.16 3.24 4.96
N ASP A 215 -8.91 2.90 6.01
CA ASP A 215 -9.86 1.80 6.00
C ASP A 215 -11.24 2.30 5.56
N HIS A 216 -11.78 1.73 4.48
CA HIS A 216 -13.12 2.02 3.96
C HIS A 216 -14.07 0.83 4.14
N SER A 217 -13.69 -0.17 4.93
CA SER A 217 -14.52 -1.34 5.20
C SER A 217 -15.79 -0.92 5.96
N ASP A 218 -16.96 -1.30 5.47
CA ASP A 218 -18.23 -1.03 6.14
C ASP A 218 -18.57 -2.19 7.09
N HIS A 219 -18.48 -1.95 8.40
CA HIS A 219 -18.70 -2.97 9.42
C HIS A 219 -20.11 -2.92 10.03
N GLU A 220 -21.07 -2.18 9.46
CA GLU A 220 -22.42 -2.00 10.03
C GLU A 220 -23.40 -3.18 9.82
N HIS A 221 -22.91 -4.42 9.76
CA HIS A 221 -23.77 -5.61 9.75
C HIS A 221 -23.64 -6.41 11.05
N GLU A 222 -24.22 -5.87 12.14
CA GLU A 222 -24.63 -6.67 13.30
C GLU A 222 -25.71 -7.68 12.86
N HIS A 223 -25.42 -8.98 13.00
CA HIS A 223 -26.42 -10.06 12.93
C HIS A 223 -26.79 -10.59 14.32
#